data_AF-A0A7C2AGV6-F1
#
_entry.id   AF-A0A7C2AGV6-F1
#
_cell.length_a   1.000
_cell.length_b   1.000
_cell.length_c   1.000
_cell.angle_alpha   90.00
_cell.angle_beta   90.00
_cell.angle_gamma   90.00
#
_symmetry.space_group_name_H-M   'P 1'
#
loop_
_entity.id
_entity.type
_entity.pdbx_description
1 polymer ?
#
loop_
_entity_poly.entity_id
_entity_poly.type
_entity_poly.pdbx_seq_one_letter_code
_entity_poly.pdbx_strand_id
1 'polypeptide(L)'
;MEVRGWLRAVLGRAGRAEEVVPGSKSESASADGKERGQEQPLSRVQQLLSGLPVCPAPGAFATPPPVCPSVWERDKALLARYHAYVDDAEKNGGRALPDASREEGRELAAQWRSRAVDLSSAKATEQCDGIYWYFQSAAIASLFAEGPESEAFARYRRDAESYRGWSRVGGQVQLFDEYVTVIASGAQLGADI
;
A
#
# COMPACT_ATOMS: atom_id res chain seq x y z
N MET A 1 -16.92 -14.74 27.93
CA MET A 1 -17.26 -14.35 26.55
C MET A 1 -17.95 -13.01 26.66
N GLU A 2 -17.16 -11.94 26.60
CA GLU A 2 -17.63 -10.56 26.75
C GLU A 2 -17.02 -9.70 25.66
N VAL A 3 -17.89 -8.91 25.07
CA VAL A 3 -17.69 -8.00 23.95
C VAL A 3 -17.49 -6.60 24.54
N ARG A 4 -16.65 -5.77 23.89
CA ARG A 4 -16.41 -4.31 24.04
C ARG A 4 -14.94 -4.04 24.37
N GLY A 5 -14.27 -3.05 23.80
CA GLY A 5 -14.62 -2.04 22.82
C GLY A 5 -13.32 -1.26 22.59
N TRP A 6 -12.97 -1.02 21.32
CA TRP A 6 -11.84 -0.17 20.97
C TRP A 6 -12.39 1.23 20.73
N LEU A 7 -11.88 2.25 21.44
CA LEU A 7 -11.63 3.60 20.94
C LEU A 7 -10.98 4.51 22.00
N ARG A 8 -9.90 5.17 21.56
CA ARG A 8 -9.22 6.38 22.06
C ARG A 8 -8.44 6.29 23.39
N ALA A 9 -7.13 6.50 23.31
CA ALA A 9 -6.53 7.85 23.40
C ALA A 9 -4.99 7.73 23.44
N VAL A 10 -4.29 8.38 22.51
CA VAL A 10 -2.85 8.65 22.65
C VAL A 10 -2.63 10.15 22.46
N LEU A 11 -2.62 10.86 23.58
CA LEU A 11 -2.06 12.19 23.75
C LEU A 11 -1.39 12.18 25.13
N GLY A 12 -0.10 12.47 25.19
CA GLY A 12 0.60 12.69 26.45
C GLY A 12 2.05 12.24 26.47
N ARG A 13 2.93 13.01 25.82
CA ARG A 13 4.37 13.00 26.09
C ARG A 13 4.63 13.85 27.34
N ALA A 14 5.33 13.28 28.32
CA ALA A 14 5.98 13.97 29.44
C ALA A 14 6.81 15.18 28.92
N GLY A 15 6.92 16.33 29.56
CA GLY A 15 6.73 16.74 30.95
C GLY A 15 7.97 17.55 31.34
N ARG A 16 7.84 18.83 31.70
CA ARG A 16 8.80 19.53 32.58
C ARG A 16 8.32 20.91 33.05
N ALA A 17 8.18 21.01 34.37
CA ALA A 17 8.40 22.14 35.29
C ALA A 17 8.01 23.57 34.86
N GLU A 18 6.93 24.08 35.46
CA GLU A 18 6.78 25.49 35.83
C GLU A 18 7.29 25.70 37.26
N GLU A 19 8.17 26.68 37.43
CA GLU A 19 8.48 27.32 38.70
C GLU A 19 7.94 28.77 38.61
N VAL A 20 7.42 29.28 39.73
CA VAL A 20 6.50 30.40 39.82
C VAL A 20 7.14 31.56 40.62
N VAL A 21 7.14 32.78 40.03
CA VAL A 21 6.93 34.13 40.66
C VAL A 21 8.18 34.89 41.19
N PRO A 22 8.18 36.25 41.32
CA PRO A 22 8.21 37.29 40.28
C PRO A 22 9.36 38.32 40.54
N GLY A 23 9.62 39.28 39.64
CA GLY A 23 10.64 40.32 39.88
C GLY A 23 10.47 41.58 39.04
N SER A 24 10.31 42.71 39.72
CA SER A 24 9.92 44.04 39.25
C SER A 24 10.93 44.82 38.37
N LYS A 25 10.35 45.74 37.58
CA LYS A 25 10.76 47.14 37.22
C LYS A 25 11.52 47.47 35.92
N SER A 26 10.91 48.45 35.22
CA SER A 26 11.49 49.63 34.52
C SER A 26 12.31 49.37 33.25
N GLU A 27 12.34 50.18 32.19
CA GLU A 27 11.58 51.32 31.66
C GLU A 27 12.17 51.59 30.25
N SER A 28 11.40 52.22 29.36
CA SER A 28 11.88 53.17 28.34
C SER A 28 12.62 52.69 27.07
N ALA A 29 11.91 52.85 25.94
CA ALA A 29 12.17 53.86 24.89
C ALA A 29 12.55 53.41 23.46
N SER A 30 11.99 54.22 22.54
CA SER A 30 12.39 54.56 21.17
C SER A 30 11.91 53.72 19.97
N ALA A 31 10.88 54.29 19.33
CA ALA A 31 10.84 54.75 17.94
C ALA A 31 11.79 54.12 16.90
N ASP A 32 11.22 53.50 15.87
CA ASP A 32 11.29 53.88 14.44
C ASP A 32 10.44 52.85 13.67
N GLY A 33 9.57 53.20 12.72
CA GLY A 33 9.95 53.87 11.49
C GLY A 33 10.06 52.87 10.33
N LYS A 34 8.96 52.15 10.05
CA LYS A 34 8.49 51.69 8.73
C LYS A 34 9.54 51.26 7.69
N GLU A 35 9.65 49.94 7.48
CA GLU A 35 9.63 49.32 6.15
C GLU A 35 9.49 47.80 6.29
N ARG A 36 8.33 47.25 5.92
CA ARG A 36 8.23 45.83 5.57
C ARG A 36 7.13 45.69 4.52
N GLY A 37 7.52 45.08 3.40
CA GLY A 37 6.72 44.96 2.19
C GLY A 37 5.32 44.43 2.48
N GLN A 38 4.35 44.93 1.71
CA GLN A 38 3.01 44.37 1.69
C GLN A 38 3.08 42.96 1.08
N GLU A 39 3.40 41.98 1.90
CA GLU A 39 2.92 40.62 1.67
C GLU A 39 1.40 40.71 1.80
N GLN A 40 0.71 40.67 0.66
CA GLN A 40 -0.75 40.58 0.68
C GLN A 40 -1.12 39.39 1.56
N PRO A 41 -1.94 39.58 2.60
CA PRO A 41 -2.30 38.50 3.49
C PRO A 41 -3.02 37.45 2.64
N LEU A 42 -2.44 36.25 2.61
CA LEU A 42 -3.03 35.09 1.96
C LEU A 42 -4.52 35.02 2.32
N SER A 43 -5.35 34.76 1.32
CA SER A 43 -6.79 34.59 1.54
C SER A 43 -7.01 33.62 2.70
N ARG A 44 -8.06 33.82 3.50
CA ARG A 44 -8.40 32.94 4.64
C ARG A 44 -8.38 31.45 4.24
N VAL A 45 -8.75 31.15 2.99
CA VAL A 45 -8.69 29.81 2.40
C VAL A 45 -7.25 29.32 2.24
N GLN A 46 -6.34 30.15 1.74
CA GLN A 46 -4.92 29.81 1.58
C GLN A 46 -4.22 29.61 2.93
N GLN A 47 -4.55 30.40 3.95
CA GLN A 47 -4.07 30.18 5.32
C GLN A 47 -4.57 28.87 5.93
N LEU A 48 -5.80 28.46 5.61
CA LEU A 48 -6.35 27.17 6.04
C LEU A 48 -5.68 26.00 5.30
N LEU A 49 -5.35 26.18 4.02
CA LEU A 49 -4.70 25.16 3.20
C LEU A 49 -3.20 25.01 3.50
N SER A 50 -2.50 26.08 3.89
CA SER A 50 -1.07 26.05 4.19
C SER A 50 -0.70 25.20 5.41
N GLY A 51 -1.69 24.87 6.26
CA GLY A 51 -1.51 24.01 7.43
C GLY A 51 -1.91 22.56 7.20
N LEU A 52 -2.42 22.20 6.01
CA LEU A 52 -2.77 20.82 5.71
C LEU A 52 -1.50 20.03 5.40
N PRO A 53 -1.35 18.80 5.94
CA PRO A 53 -0.27 17.93 5.52
C PRO A 53 -0.38 17.71 4.02
N VAL A 54 0.68 18.05 3.29
CA VAL A 54 0.81 17.69 1.87
C VAL A 54 0.93 16.17 1.85
N CYS A 55 -0.17 15.49 1.51
CA CYS A 55 -0.11 14.07 1.21
C CYS A 55 0.89 13.90 0.05
N PRO A 56 1.95 13.10 0.21
CA PRO A 56 2.81 12.77 -0.91
C PRO A 56 1.91 12.23 -2.03
N ALA A 57 2.19 12.63 -3.27
CA ALA A 57 1.54 12.04 -4.42
C ALA A 57 1.67 10.51 -4.32
N PRO A 58 0.60 9.74 -4.61
CA PRO A 58 0.69 8.29 -4.64
C PRO A 58 1.90 7.87 -5.47
N GLY A 59 2.61 6.81 -5.05
CA GLY A 59 3.64 6.18 -5.88
C GLY A 59 3.08 5.74 -7.23
N ALA A 60 3.94 5.23 -8.11
CA ALA A 60 3.68 4.97 -9.54
C ALA A 60 2.36 4.23 -9.89
N PHE A 61 1.68 3.61 -8.92
CA PHE A 61 0.32 3.12 -9.03
C PHE A 61 -0.55 3.69 -7.90
N ALA A 62 -1.66 4.36 -8.25
CA ALA A 62 -2.57 4.98 -7.29
C ALA A 62 -3.35 3.95 -6.44
N THR A 63 -3.34 2.67 -6.85
CA THR A 63 -4.00 1.56 -6.14
C THR A 63 -2.92 0.67 -5.52
N PRO A 64 -2.92 0.46 -4.18
CA PRO A 64 -1.98 -0.45 -3.54
C PRO A 64 -2.16 -1.89 -4.04
N PRO A 65 -1.11 -2.73 -4.01
CA PRO A 65 -1.24 -4.13 -4.37
C PRO A 65 -2.26 -4.80 -3.44
N PRO A 66 -3.12 -5.67 -3.98
CA PRO A 66 -4.11 -6.32 -3.15
C PRO A 66 -3.43 -7.22 -2.13
N VAL A 67 -4.00 -7.24 -0.93
CA VAL A 67 -3.36 -7.81 0.26
C VAL A 67 -3.23 -9.33 0.11
N CYS A 68 -2.02 -9.84 0.31
CA CYS A 68 -1.80 -11.25 0.61
C CYS A 68 -1.82 -11.42 2.15
N PRO A 69 -2.91 -11.95 2.75
CA PRO A 69 -2.97 -12.12 4.20
C PRO A 69 -1.92 -13.12 4.69
N SER A 70 -1.69 -13.13 6.01
CA SER A 70 -0.74 -14.04 6.65
C SER A 70 -1.00 -15.49 6.25
N VAL A 71 -0.14 -16.01 5.37
CA VAL A 71 -0.09 -17.42 4.99
C VAL A 71 0.34 -18.27 6.18
N TRP A 72 0.22 -19.59 6.06
CA TRP A 72 0.65 -20.51 7.11
C TRP A 72 2.12 -20.27 7.49
N GLU A 73 2.49 -20.59 8.74
CA GLU A 73 3.86 -20.39 9.26
C GLU A 73 4.96 -20.88 8.31
N ARG A 74 4.72 -22.03 7.67
CA ARG A 74 5.66 -22.65 6.70
C ARG A 74 5.93 -21.79 5.46
N ASP A 75 5.03 -20.87 5.13
CA ASP A 75 5.05 -20.06 3.91
C ASP A 75 5.48 -18.61 4.18
N LYS A 76 5.85 -18.26 5.44
CA LYS A 76 6.31 -16.90 5.80
C LYS A 76 7.54 -16.44 5.02
N ALA A 77 8.50 -17.32 4.77
CA ALA A 77 9.69 -16.99 4.00
C ALA A 77 9.35 -16.68 2.53
N LEU A 78 8.40 -17.42 1.96
CA LEU A 78 7.89 -17.18 0.61
C LEU A 78 7.13 -15.85 0.55
N LEU A 79 6.31 -15.55 1.57
CA LEU A 79 5.61 -14.26 1.69
C LEU A 79 6.58 -13.08 1.76
N ALA A 80 7.65 -13.20 2.56
CA ALA A 80 8.65 -12.13 2.68
C ALA A 80 9.37 -11.86 1.35
N ARG A 81 9.77 -12.91 0.62
CA ARG A 81 10.36 -12.79 -0.72
C ARG A 81 9.39 -12.13 -1.70
N TYR A 82 8.13 -12.56 -1.68
CA TYR A 82 7.08 -12.00 -2.52
C TYR A 82 6.87 -10.50 -2.27
N HIS A 83 6.80 -10.06 -1.01
CA HIS A 83 6.65 -8.64 -0.71
C HIS A 83 7.86 -7.83 -1.17
N ALA A 84 9.09 -8.32 -0.91
CA ALA A 84 10.29 -7.65 -1.39
C ALA A 84 10.30 -7.52 -2.93
N TYR A 85 9.88 -8.57 -3.63
CA TYR A 85 9.76 -8.58 -5.09
C TYR A 85 8.72 -7.58 -5.61
N VAL A 86 7.50 -7.57 -5.04
CA VAL A 86 6.44 -6.65 -5.46
C VAL A 86 6.82 -5.20 -5.16
N ASP A 87 7.40 -4.93 -3.99
CA ASP A 87 7.87 -3.59 -3.62
C ASP A 87 8.94 -3.06 -4.58
N ASP A 88 9.85 -3.93 -5.04
CA ASP A 88 10.85 -3.57 -6.06
C ASP A 88 10.21 -3.37 -7.43
N ALA A 89 9.31 -4.26 -7.84
CA ALA A 89 8.62 -4.18 -9.12
C ALA A 89 7.73 -2.93 -9.25
N GLU A 90 7.03 -2.54 -8.19
CA GLU A 90 6.21 -1.34 -8.15
C GLU A 90 7.05 -0.06 -8.25
N LYS A 91 8.24 -0.02 -7.61
CA LYS A 91 9.18 1.11 -7.75
C LYS A 91 9.69 1.28 -9.18
N ASN A 92 9.81 0.18 -9.91
CA ASN A 92 10.23 0.19 -11.31
C ASN A 92 9.09 0.61 -12.27
N GLY A 93 7.86 0.79 -11.78
CA GLY A 93 6.80 1.53 -12.45
C GLY A 93 6.40 0.98 -13.82
N GLY A 94 6.40 -0.35 -13.98
CA GLY A 94 6.02 -1.00 -15.24
C GLY A 94 7.10 -0.97 -16.34
N ARG A 95 8.33 -0.54 -16.02
CA ARG A 95 9.47 -0.80 -16.91
C ARG A 95 9.76 -2.30 -16.95
N ALA A 96 10.30 -2.75 -18.08
CA ALA A 96 10.82 -4.10 -18.20
C ALA A 96 11.84 -4.35 -17.07
N LEU A 97 11.51 -5.29 -16.18
CA LEU A 97 12.40 -5.73 -15.13
C LEU A 97 13.63 -6.42 -15.74
N PRO A 98 14.80 -6.34 -15.07
CA PRO A 98 15.97 -7.14 -15.45
C PRO A 98 15.64 -8.62 -15.52
N ASP A 99 16.32 -9.38 -16.39
CA ASP A 99 16.03 -10.81 -16.58
C ASP A 99 16.11 -11.62 -15.29
N ALA A 100 17.03 -11.28 -14.38
CA ALA A 100 17.14 -11.92 -13.07
C ALA A 100 15.88 -11.72 -12.21
N SER A 101 15.35 -10.49 -12.17
CA SER A 101 14.10 -10.17 -11.47
C SER A 101 12.90 -10.82 -12.13
N ARG A 102 12.88 -10.92 -13.46
CA ARG A 102 11.83 -11.65 -14.18
C ARG A 102 11.85 -13.14 -13.84
N GLU A 103 13.02 -13.75 -13.76
CA GLU A 103 13.17 -15.14 -13.34
C GLU A 103 12.69 -15.36 -11.91
N GLU A 104 13.07 -14.47 -10.98
CA GLU A 104 12.57 -14.52 -9.60
C GLU A 104 11.04 -14.44 -9.54
N GLY A 105 10.43 -13.54 -10.31
CA GLY A 105 8.97 -13.43 -10.39
C GLY A 105 8.30 -14.70 -10.95
N ARG A 106 8.91 -15.35 -11.96
CA ARG A 106 8.43 -16.64 -12.48
C ARG A 106 8.52 -17.74 -11.41
N GLU A 107 9.63 -17.81 -10.69
CA GLU A 107 9.84 -18.79 -9.63
C GLU A 107 8.84 -18.59 -8.47
N LEU A 108 8.59 -17.34 -8.07
CA LEU A 108 7.59 -17.00 -7.07
C LEU A 108 6.19 -17.38 -7.51
N ALA A 109 5.81 -17.08 -8.77
CA ALA A 109 4.52 -17.44 -9.32
C ALA A 109 4.28 -18.96 -9.29
N ALA A 110 5.29 -19.74 -9.69
CA ALA A 110 5.23 -21.19 -9.67
C ALA A 110 5.09 -21.75 -8.24
N GLN A 111 5.86 -21.21 -7.28
CA GLN A 111 5.80 -21.63 -5.88
C GLN A 111 4.43 -21.35 -5.26
N TRP A 112 3.87 -20.17 -5.47
CA TRP A 112 2.53 -19.83 -4.97
C TRP A 112 1.46 -20.72 -5.59
N ARG A 113 1.51 -20.97 -6.91
CA ARG A 113 0.58 -21.90 -7.56
C ARG A 113 0.70 -23.31 -6.98
N SER A 114 1.92 -23.80 -6.77
CA SER A 114 2.14 -25.12 -6.17
C SER A 114 1.48 -25.21 -4.80
N ARG A 115 1.62 -24.17 -3.96
CA ARG A 115 0.96 -24.11 -2.64
C ARG A 115 -0.56 -24.09 -2.75
N ALA A 116 -1.11 -23.34 -3.70
CA ALA A 116 -2.54 -23.32 -3.96
C ALA A 116 -3.07 -24.71 -4.34
N VAL A 117 -2.35 -25.41 -5.24
CA VAL A 117 -2.71 -26.76 -5.69
C VAL A 117 -2.62 -27.76 -4.54
N ASP A 118 -1.52 -27.77 -3.79
CA ASP A 118 -1.36 -28.62 -2.60
C ASP A 118 -2.53 -28.43 -1.63
N LEU A 119 -2.89 -27.17 -1.35
CA LEU A 119 -3.98 -26.81 -0.44
C LEU A 119 -5.36 -27.20 -0.98
N SER A 120 -5.60 -27.02 -2.28
CA SER A 120 -6.85 -27.40 -2.93
C SER A 120 -7.05 -28.91 -3.01
N SER A 121 -5.97 -29.68 -3.10
CA SER A 121 -6.00 -31.14 -3.18
C SER A 121 -6.21 -31.82 -1.81
N ALA A 122 -5.97 -31.08 -0.72
CA ALA A 122 -6.19 -31.58 0.63
C ALA A 122 -7.67 -31.43 1.02
N LYS A 123 -8.35 -32.57 1.26
CA LYS A 123 -9.78 -32.63 1.64
C LYS A 123 -10.17 -31.75 2.83
N ALA A 124 -9.23 -31.48 3.74
CA ALA A 124 -9.45 -30.63 4.91
C ALA A 124 -9.57 -29.13 4.58
N THR A 125 -9.19 -28.72 3.36
CA THR A 125 -9.00 -27.32 2.99
C THR A 125 -9.65 -26.94 1.66
N GLU A 126 -10.48 -27.81 1.08
CA GLU A 126 -11.16 -27.58 -0.22
C GLU A 126 -12.01 -26.30 -0.28
N GLN A 127 -12.51 -25.80 0.85
CA GLN A 127 -13.27 -24.54 0.95
C GLN A 127 -12.49 -23.41 1.65
N CYS A 128 -11.16 -23.51 1.69
CA CYS A 128 -10.34 -22.49 2.32
C CYS A 128 -10.17 -21.28 1.40
N ASP A 129 -10.62 -20.10 1.87
CA ASP A 129 -10.35 -18.81 1.22
C ASP A 129 -8.84 -18.58 1.01
N GLY A 130 -8.01 -19.26 1.81
CA GLY A 130 -6.56 -19.40 1.67
C GLY A 130 -6.09 -19.60 0.22
N ILE A 131 -6.77 -20.47 -0.51
CA ILE A 131 -6.39 -20.89 -1.87
C ILE A 131 -6.43 -19.70 -2.84
N TYR A 132 -7.42 -18.82 -2.70
CA TYR A 132 -7.53 -17.62 -3.53
C TYR A 132 -6.30 -16.72 -3.38
N TRP A 133 -5.82 -16.49 -2.15
CA TRP A 133 -4.67 -15.63 -1.89
C TRP A 133 -3.40 -16.16 -2.55
N TYR A 134 -3.22 -17.48 -2.58
CA TYR A 134 -2.09 -18.10 -3.29
C TYR A 134 -2.18 -17.86 -4.80
N PHE A 135 -3.37 -18.02 -5.41
CA PHE A 135 -3.54 -17.76 -6.84
C PHE A 135 -3.38 -16.28 -7.20
N GLN A 136 -3.90 -15.37 -6.37
CA GLN A 136 -3.71 -13.93 -6.55
C GLN A 136 -2.22 -13.56 -6.51
N SER A 137 -1.47 -14.03 -5.50
CA SER A 137 -0.02 -13.77 -5.41
C SER A 137 0.75 -14.36 -6.59
N ALA A 138 0.35 -15.55 -7.06
CA ALA A 138 0.94 -16.13 -8.27
C ALA A 138 0.71 -15.25 -9.50
N ALA A 139 -0.51 -14.72 -9.66
CA ALA A 139 -0.86 -13.86 -10.77
C ALA A 139 -0.11 -12.52 -10.72
N ILE A 140 0.02 -11.90 -9.54
CA ILE A 140 0.76 -10.63 -9.40
C ILE A 140 2.25 -10.82 -9.69
N ALA A 141 2.87 -11.89 -9.17
CA ALA A 141 4.26 -12.19 -9.47
C ALA A 141 4.48 -12.38 -10.98
N SER A 142 3.57 -13.11 -11.64
CA SER A 142 3.62 -13.30 -13.10
C SER A 142 3.32 -12.04 -13.90
N LEU A 143 2.48 -11.14 -13.39
CA LEU A 143 2.16 -9.85 -14.02
C LEU A 143 3.43 -9.01 -14.16
N PHE A 144 4.23 -8.92 -13.10
CA PHE A 144 5.48 -8.17 -13.14
C PHE A 144 6.60 -8.89 -13.91
N ALA A 145 6.64 -10.22 -13.84
CA ALA A 145 7.67 -11.01 -14.53
C ALA A 145 7.50 -11.05 -16.06
N GLU A 146 6.26 -11.19 -16.52
CA GLU A 146 5.96 -11.48 -17.93
C GLU A 146 5.02 -10.47 -18.60
N GLY A 147 4.33 -9.64 -17.81
CA GLY A 147 3.41 -8.62 -18.31
C GLY A 147 1.95 -9.09 -18.42
N PRO A 148 1.01 -8.14 -18.56
CA PRO A 148 -0.43 -8.38 -18.55
C PRO A 148 -0.94 -9.18 -19.77
N GLU A 149 -0.21 -9.12 -20.89
CA GLU A 149 -0.56 -9.84 -22.12
C GLU A 149 0.06 -11.25 -22.20
N SER A 150 0.84 -11.65 -21.17
CA SER A 150 1.50 -12.95 -21.18
C SER A 150 0.53 -14.11 -20.95
N GLU A 151 0.79 -15.24 -21.60
CA GLU A 151 0.02 -16.45 -21.39
C GLU A 151 0.16 -16.97 -19.94
N ALA A 152 1.36 -16.83 -19.36
CA ALA A 152 1.63 -17.20 -17.98
C ALA A 152 0.71 -16.43 -17.02
N PHE A 153 0.65 -15.10 -17.15
CA PHE A 153 -0.24 -14.28 -16.34
C PHE A 153 -1.71 -14.65 -16.56
N ALA A 154 -2.14 -14.83 -17.81
CA ALA A 154 -3.52 -15.18 -18.13
C ALA A 154 -3.96 -16.51 -17.48
N ARG A 155 -3.05 -17.48 -17.35
CA ARG A 155 -3.31 -18.75 -16.65
C ARG A 155 -3.58 -18.52 -15.16
N TYR A 156 -2.68 -17.81 -14.46
CA TYR A 156 -2.85 -17.54 -13.03
C TYR A 156 -4.05 -16.65 -12.73
N ARG A 157 -4.29 -15.64 -13.57
CA ARG A 157 -5.48 -14.79 -13.46
C ARG A 157 -6.77 -15.61 -13.54
N ARG A 158 -6.83 -16.61 -14.42
CA ARG A 158 -8.00 -17.49 -14.54
C ARG A 158 -8.24 -18.31 -13.27
N ASP A 159 -7.18 -18.77 -12.61
CA ASP A 159 -7.33 -19.51 -11.35
C ASP A 159 -7.90 -18.60 -10.25
N ALA A 160 -7.40 -17.36 -10.12
CA ALA A 160 -7.93 -16.38 -9.18
C ALA A 160 -9.40 -16.00 -9.49
N GLU A 161 -9.71 -15.81 -10.78
CA GLU A 161 -11.03 -15.47 -11.28
C GLU A 161 -12.10 -16.52 -10.96
N SER A 162 -11.71 -17.80 -10.84
CA SER A 162 -12.65 -18.88 -10.48
C SER A 162 -13.33 -18.67 -9.11
N TYR A 163 -12.78 -17.80 -8.27
CA TYR A 163 -13.30 -17.44 -6.95
C TYR A 163 -14.26 -16.24 -6.96
N ARG A 164 -14.55 -15.61 -8.12
CA ARG A 164 -15.43 -14.42 -8.21
C ARG A 164 -16.79 -14.62 -7.55
N GLY A 165 -17.35 -15.83 -7.66
CA GLY A 165 -18.65 -16.17 -7.08
C GLY A 165 -18.66 -16.43 -5.57
N TRP A 166 -17.50 -16.47 -4.91
CA TRP A 166 -17.42 -16.81 -3.49
C TRP A 166 -17.69 -15.58 -2.63
N SER A 167 -18.63 -15.68 -1.70
CA SER A 167 -19.10 -14.53 -0.91
C SER A 167 -18.02 -13.85 -0.08
N ARG A 168 -16.94 -14.57 0.27
CA ARG A 168 -15.86 -14.07 1.15
C ARG A 168 -14.73 -13.38 0.40
N VAL A 169 -14.48 -13.78 -0.85
CA VAL A 169 -13.33 -13.30 -1.64
C VAL A 169 -13.73 -12.65 -2.96
N GLY A 170 -15.01 -12.70 -3.37
CA GLY A 170 -15.47 -12.11 -4.63
C GLY A 170 -15.18 -10.61 -4.76
N GLY A 171 -15.26 -9.85 -3.67
CA GLY A 171 -14.84 -8.43 -3.67
C GLY A 171 -13.33 -8.24 -3.84
N GLN A 172 -12.53 -9.21 -3.43
CA GLN A 172 -11.08 -9.18 -3.58
C GLN A 172 -10.66 -9.50 -5.01
N VAL A 173 -11.41 -10.38 -5.70
CA VAL A 173 -11.23 -10.63 -7.14
C VAL A 173 -11.45 -9.33 -7.92
N GLN A 174 -12.48 -8.54 -7.56
CA GLN A 174 -12.73 -7.24 -8.20
C GLN A 174 -11.59 -6.24 -7.96
N LEU A 175 -11.11 -6.12 -6.72
CA LEU A 175 -9.95 -5.26 -6.41
C LEU A 175 -8.69 -5.69 -7.16
N PHE A 176 -8.49 -7.00 -7.33
CA PHE A 176 -7.39 -7.53 -8.14
C PHE A 176 -7.53 -7.15 -9.62
N ASP A 177 -8.71 -7.28 -10.21
CA ASP A 177 -8.95 -6.87 -11.60
C ASP A 177 -8.70 -5.37 -11.80
N GLU A 178 -9.13 -4.53 -10.86
CA GLU A 178 -8.87 -3.09 -10.88
C GLU A 178 -7.37 -2.80 -10.82
N TYR A 179 -6.64 -3.46 -9.92
CA TYR A 179 -5.19 -3.34 -9.80
C TYR A 179 -4.47 -3.74 -11.10
N VAL A 180 -4.84 -4.88 -11.69
CA VAL A 180 -4.30 -5.34 -12.98
C VAL A 180 -4.57 -4.31 -14.08
N THR A 181 -5.77 -3.74 -14.12
CA THR A 181 -6.16 -2.72 -15.11
C THR A 181 -5.30 -1.47 -14.98
N VAL A 182 -5.04 -1.02 -13.75
CA VAL A 182 -4.16 0.14 -13.47
C VAL A 182 -2.73 -0.13 -13.96
N ILE A 183 -2.17 -1.30 -13.66
CA ILE A 183 -0.83 -1.69 -14.11
C ILE A 183 -0.78 -1.81 -15.63
N ALA A 184 -1.75 -2.48 -16.25
CA ALA A 184 -1.78 -2.71 -17.70
C ALA A 184 -1.95 -1.41 -18.49
N SER A 185 -2.68 -0.44 -17.94
CA SER A 185 -2.87 0.87 -18.57
C SER A 185 -1.62 1.76 -18.49
N GLY A 186 -0.60 1.36 -17.71
CA GLY A 186 0.55 2.22 -17.40
C GLY A 186 0.13 3.54 -16.76
N ALA A 187 -1.08 3.59 -16.17
CA ALA A 187 -1.68 4.81 -15.70
C ALA A 187 -1.02 5.24 -14.39
N GLN A 188 0.11 5.93 -14.52
CA GLN A 188 0.67 6.79 -13.50
C GLN A 188 -0.26 7.97 -13.30
N LEU A 189 -1.28 7.79 -12.47
CA LEU A 189 -2.11 8.89 -11.95
C LEU A 189 -1.27 9.73 -10.98
N GLY A 190 -0.35 10.53 -11.49
CA GLY A 190 0.45 11.44 -10.68
C GLY A 190 1.76 11.94 -11.29
N ALA A 191 1.71 12.63 -12.43
CA ALA A 191 2.78 13.55 -12.84
C ALA A 191 2.25 14.55 -13.88
N ASP A 192 1.38 15.47 -13.46
CA ASP A 192 1.16 16.75 -14.15
C ASP A 192 0.33 17.65 -13.24
N ILE A 193 0.99 18.34 -12.28
CA ILE A 193 0.68 19.72 -11.84
C ILE A 193 1.98 20.36 -11.35
#